data_AF-A0A9P4MYS1-F1
#
_entry.id   AF-A0A9P4MYS1-F1
#
_cell.length_a   1.000
_cell.length_b   1.000
_cell.length_c   1.000
_cell.angle_alpha   90.00
_cell.angle_beta   90.00
_cell.angle_gamma   90.00
#
_symmetry.space_group_name_H-M   'P 1'
#
loop_
_entity.id
_entity.type
_entity.pdbx_description
1 polymer ?
#
loop_
_entity_poly.entity_id
_entity_poly.type
_entity_poly.pdbx_seq_one_letter_code
_entity_poly.pdbx_strand_id
1 'polypeptide(L)'
;MPSEIRKEQNKIPESVSGFAIFPLSLPSFPSLPKTCADAKHYLYIKPHEPAHPTALDERSLFISNVPFDANEGNLRALFADQLGGSRVASVVFDSSVPAAPTLKRWRTDAGKKDGEQRGKKRKRDEEIVAEGVVEDETSSLPKIWPGELRRSGGCAVVVFVDRGSMKGAWKEVQKVIKERREVQWKGSEGLGVERYRKHHAMKYPPREALQASINAYLSQFNRAELARNRLRAKQRSVPDEDGFITVTRGGRSGPARLEQAEKKKAELEERKKKSGVKDDFYRFQTREKRKEAENELRKKFEADRKRVEEMRQRRGKIRPEV
;
A
#
# COMPACT_ATOMS: atom_id res chain seq x y z
N MET A 1 -41.62 59.80 24.12
CA MET A 1 -40.20 59.43 23.96
C MET A 1 -40.02 58.02 24.50
N PRO A 2 -40.19 56.97 23.68
CA PRO A 2 -39.98 55.60 24.14
C PRO A 2 -38.47 55.31 24.23
N SER A 3 -38.01 55.02 25.43
CA SER A 3 -36.65 54.61 25.77
C SER A 3 -36.26 53.33 25.03
N GLU A 4 -35.23 53.41 24.19
CA GLU A 4 -34.62 52.26 23.53
C GLU A 4 -34.05 51.30 24.58
N ILE A 5 -34.73 50.17 24.75
CA ILE A 5 -34.25 49.03 25.51
C ILE A 5 -33.03 48.49 24.76
N ARG A 6 -31.82 48.81 25.23
CA ARG A 6 -30.58 48.17 24.78
C ARG A 6 -30.70 46.67 25.06
N LYS A 7 -30.98 45.88 24.02
CA LYS A 7 -30.91 44.41 24.08
C LYS A 7 -29.49 44.05 24.54
N GLU A 8 -29.39 43.40 25.70
CA GLU A 8 -28.15 42.78 26.16
C GLU A 8 -27.62 41.88 25.04
N GLN A 9 -26.43 42.18 24.54
CA GLN A 9 -25.76 41.30 23.57
C GLN A 9 -25.57 39.94 24.23
N ASN A 10 -26.15 38.89 23.65
CA ASN A 10 -26.07 37.52 24.16
C ASN A 10 -24.62 37.16 24.52
N LYS A 11 -24.37 36.95 25.82
CA LYS A 11 -23.05 36.56 26.31
C LYS A 11 -22.69 35.19 25.73
N ILE A 12 -21.62 35.15 24.94
CA ILE A 12 -21.07 33.90 24.41
C ILE A 12 -20.68 33.00 25.61
N PRO A 13 -21.11 31.72 25.63
CA PRO A 13 -20.75 30.79 26.70
C PRO A 13 -19.25 30.49 26.69
N GLU A 14 -18.65 30.35 27.88
CA GLU A 14 -17.21 30.10 28.02
C GLU A 14 -16.84 28.63 27.75
N SER A 15 -17.78 27.69 27.98
CA SER A 15 -17.54 26.27 27.75
C SER A 15 -18.81 25.51 27.38
N VAL A 16 -18.65 24.41 26.65
CA VAL A 16 -19.71 23.46 26.27
C VAL A 16 -19.15 22.04 26.37
N SER A 17 -19.79 21.16 27.15
CA SER A 17 -19.43 19.73 27.27
C SER A 17 -17.95 19.47 27.58
N GLY A 18 -17.33 20.34 28.40
CA GLY A 18 -15.91 20.25 28.77
C GLY A 18 -14.94 20.87 27.76
N PHE A 19 -15.42 21.41 26.65
CA PHE A 19 -14.63 22.21 25.71
C PHE A 19 -14.69 23.68 26.09
N ALA A 20 -13.53 24.35 26.10
CA ALA A 20 -13.46 25.79 26.18
C ALA A 20 -13.71 26.40 24.79
N ILE A 21 -14.60 27.39 24.73
CA ILE A 21 -14.95 28.09 23.48
C ILE A 21 -13.99 29.25 23.31
N PHE A 22 -13.09 29.13 22.34
CA PHE A 22 -12.03 30.08 22.10
C PHE A 22 -12.32 30.90 20.82
N PRO A 23 -12.67 32.19 20.94
CA PRO A 23 -12.93 33.05 19.79
C PRO A 23 -11.62 33.52 19.13
N LEU A 24 -11.50 33.26 17.83
CA LEU A 24 -10.45 33.80 16.96
C LEU A 24 -11.03 34.88 16.06
N SER A 25 -10.37 36.03 16.00
CA SER A 25 -10.65 37.10 15.04
C SER A 25 -9.98 36.76 13.69
N LEU A 26 -10.77 36.69 12.62
CA LEU A 26 -10.26 36.41 11.27
C LEU A 26 -9.74 37.71 10.63
N PRO A 27 -8.73 37.64 9.75
CA PRO A 27 -8.25 38.82 9.05
C PRO A 27 -9.34 39.39 8.14
N SER A 28 -9.54 40.71 8.21
CA SER A 28 -10.46 41.43 7.33
C SER A 28 -9.83 41.63 5.95
N PHE A 29 -10.62 41.39 4.89
CA PHE A 29 -10.20 41.59 3.50
C PHE A 29 -10.99 42.73 2.86
N PRO A 30 -10.35 43.61 2.07
CA PRO A 30 -11.05 44.71 1.39
C PRO A 30 -12.16 44.26 0.45
N SER A 31 -12.07 43.03 -0.08
CA SER A 31 -13.04 42.43 -0.99
C SER A 31 -14.29 41.89 -0.28
N LEU A 32 -14.29 41.80 1.05
CA LEU A 32 -15.42 41.30 1.83
C LEU A 32 -16.35 42.45 2.24
N PRO A 33 -17.66 42.19 2.40
CA PRO A 33 -18.59 43.17 2.94
C PRO A 33 -18.16 43.65 4.34
N LYS A 34 -18.49 44.91 4.67
CA LYS A 34 -18.20 45.50 5.99
C LYS A 34 -18.77 44.71 7.17
N THR A 35 -19.85 43.96 6.95
CA THR A 35 -20.45 43.06 7.95
C THR A 35 -19.53 41.91 8.36
N CYS A 36 -18.57 41.54 7.51
CA CYS A 36 -17.60 40.48 7.78
C CYS A 36 -16.27 41.00 8.36
N ALA A 37 -16.16 42.30 8.66
CA ALA A 37 -14.93 42.89 9.16
C ALA A 37 -14.55 42.42 10.58
N ASP A 38 -15.55 42.09 11.41
CA ASP A 38 -15.38 41.49 12.76
C ASP A 38 -15.88 40.03 12.77
N ALA A 39 -15.47 39.26 11.76
CA ALA A 39 -15.83 37.85 11.67
C ALA A 39 -15.02 37.04 12.69
N LYS A 40 -15.74 36.31 13.57
CA LYS A 40 -15.14 35.46 14.60
C LYS A 40 -15.30 33.99 14.25
N HIS A 41 -14.21 33.24 14.38
CA HIS A 41 -14.16 31.79 14.25
C HIS A 41 -13.98 31.16 15.63
N TYR A 42 -14.82 30.19 15.99
CA TYR A 42 -14.80 29.60 17.32
C TYR A 42 -14.09 28.24 17.30
N LEU A 43 -13.02 28.13 18.08
CA LEU A 43 -12.33 26.87 18.35
C LEU A 43 -12.87 26.24 19.63
N TYR A 44 -12.89 24.91 19.66
CA TYR A 44 -13.25 24.15 20.85
C TYR A 44 -12.02 23.42 21.36
N ILE A 45 -11.50 23.82 22.52
CA ILE A 45 -10.23 23.32 23.04
C ILE A 45 -10.49 22.51 24.31
N LYS A 46 -9.88 21.33 24.42
CA LYS A 46 -9.92 20.48 25.61
C LYS A 46 -8.55 19.78 25.80
N PRO A 47 -8.11 19.48 27.04
CA PRO A 47 -7.04 18.50 27.26
C PRO A 47 -7.30 17.19 26.53
N HIS A 48 -6.27 16.63 25.88
CA HIS A 48 -6.44 15.41 25.09
C HIS A 48 -6.55 14.19 26.01
N GLU A 49 -7.68 13.47 25.89
CA GLU A 49 -7.99 12.26 26.67
C GLU A 49 -8.55 11.19 25.72
N PRO A 50 -7.70 10.48 24.95
CA PRO A 50 -8.16 9.43 24.07
C PRO A 50 -8.57 8.18 24.87
N ALA A 51 -9.38 7.32 24.24
CA ALA A 51 -9.84 6.07 24.87
C ALA A 51 -8.68 5.10 25.21
N HIS A 52 -7.55 5.23 24.52
CA HIS A 52 -6.35 4.43 24.75
C HIS A 52 -5.18 5.37 25.09
N PRO A 53 -4.72 5.36 26.35
CA PRO A 53 -3.67 6.28 26.79
C PRO A 53 -2.35 5.98 26.07
N THR A 54 -1.82 7.01 25.42
CA THR A 54 -0.54 7.05 24.74
C THR A 54 0.39 8.01 25.51
N ALA A 55 1.70 7.78 25.47
CA ALA A 55 2.69 8.60 26.20
C ALA A 55 2.68 10.11 25.84
N LEU A 56 2.05 10.48 24.72
CA LEU A 56 1.95 11.88 24.27
C LEU A 56 0.75 12.62 24.87
N ASP A 57 -0.20 11.91 25.46
CA ASP A 57 -1.49 12.45 25.86
C ASP A 57 -1.36 13.45 27.00
N GLU A 58 -0.48 13.16 27.97
CA GLU A 58 -0.25 14.03 29.14
C GLU A 58 0.23 15.44 28.79
N ARG A 59 0.76 15.64 27.59
CA ARG A 59 1.27 16.92 27.09
C ARG A 59 0.58 17.38 25.80
N SER A 60 -0.66 16.93 25.54
CA SER A 60 -1.38 17.33 24.34
C SER A 60 -2.75 17.96 24.61
N LEU A 61 -3.14 18.85 23.70
CA LEU A 61 -4.46 19.48 23.66
C LEU A 61 -5.19 19.03 22.40
N PHE A 62 -6.47 18.74 22.55
CA PHE A 62 -7.39 18.48 21.47
C PHE A 62 -8.13 19.76 21.09
N ILE A 63 -8.10 20.10 19.81
CA ILE A 63 -8.76 21.27 19.23
C ILE A 63 -9.72 20.79 18.15
N SER A 64 -10.98 21.20 18.24
CA SER A 64 -11.99 20.96 17.21
C SER A 64 -12.37 22.25 16.51
N ASN A 65 -12.88 22.12 15.28
CA ASN A 65 -13.23 23.19 14.38
C ASN A 65 -12.03 24.09 14.02
N VAL A 66 -10.90 23.49 13.67
CA VAL A 66 -9.69 24.23 13.28
C VAL A 66 -9.91 25.01 11.96
N PRO A 67 -9.34 26.22 11.77
CA PRO A 67 -9.45 26.95 10.50
C PRO A 67 -8.97 26.12 9.31
N PHE A 68 -9.58 26.32 8.15
CA PHE A 68 -9.31 25.52 6.95
C PHE A 68 -7.87 25.64 6.43
N ASP A 69 -7.20 26.75 6.71
CA ASP A 69 -5.83 27.05 6.31
C ASP A 69 -4.80 26.76 7.43
N ALA A 70 -5.22 26.11 8.51
CA ALA A 70 -4.33 25.79 9.62
C ALA A 70 -3.24 24.80 9.22
N ASN A 71 -2.01 25.28 9.38
CA ASN A 71 -0.80 24.50 9.29
C ASN A 71 -0.14 24.41 10.69
N GLU A 72 0.92 23.61 10.79
CA GLU A 72 1.67 23.46 12.03
C GLU A 72 2.36 24.75 12.48
N GLY A 73 2.88 25.56 11.54
CA GLY A 73 3.53 26.83 11.80
C GLY A 73 2.60 27.88 12.42
N ASN A 74 1.36 27.96 11.96
CA ASN A 74 0.34 28.91 12.40
C ASN A 74 -0.10 28.57 13.83
N LEU A 75 -0.30 27.29 14.14
CA LEU A 75 -0.61 26.86 15.50
C LEU A 75 0.58 27.05 16.45
N ARG A 76 1.81 26.76 16.00
CA ARG A 76 3.03 27.08 16.75
C ARG A 76 3.12 28.58 17.07
N ALA A 77 2.90 29.44 16.07
CA ALA A 77 2.90 30.89 16.23
C ALA A 77 1.76 31.38 17.14
N LEU A 78 0.56 30.79 17.05
CA LEU A 78 -0.56 31.12 17.92
C LEU A 78 -0.21 30.87 19.40
N PHE A 79 0.36 29.70 19.71
CA PHE A 79 0.72 29.35 21.08
C PHE A 79 1.96 30.11 21.60
N ALA A 80 2.92 30.40 20.71
CA ALA A 80 4.11 31.15 21.06
C ALA A 80 3.83 32.64 21.27
N ASP A 81 3.14 33.30 20.33
CA ASP A 81 2.99 34.74 20.32
C ASP A 81 1.82 35.22 21.19
N GLN A 82 0.70 34.49 21.19
CA GLN A 82 -0.58 34.97 21.73
C GLN A 82 -1.09 34.19 22.96
N LEU A 83 -0.63 32.95 23.20
CA LEU A 83 -1.11 32.10 24.30
C LEU A 83 0.01 31.73 25.29
N GLY A 84 0.83 32.72 25.66
CA GLY A 84 1.76 32.62 26.78
C GLY A 84 3.08 31.90 26.49
N GLY A 85 3.57 31.93 25.24
CA GLY A 85 4.96 31.52 24.94
C GLY A 85 5.20 30.01 24.96
N SER A 86 4.15 29.19 24.95
CA SER A 86 4.28 27.74 25.05
C SER A 86 4.80 27.13 23.75
N ARG A 87 5.81 26.25 23.85
CA ARG A 87 6.42 25.62 22.67
C ARG A 87 5.68 24.34 22.29
N VAL A 88 5.20 24.30 21.05
CA VAL A 88 4.57 23.13 20.43
C VAL A 88 5.63 22.28 19.75
N ALA A 89 5.63 20.98 20.04
CA ALA A 89 6.57 20.00 19.48
C ALA A 89 6.10 19.46 18.12
N SER A 90 4.81 19.10 18.03
CA SER A 90 4.21 18.60 16.79
C SER A 90 2.70 18.82 16.79
N VAL A 91 2.11 18.99 15.61
CA VAL A 91 0.65 19.04 15.45
C VAL A 91 0.19 17.91 14.53
N VAL A 92 -0.75 17.11 15.01
CA VAL A 92 -1.39 16.04 14.24
C VAL A 92 -2.79 16.50 13.85
N PHE A 93 -3.09 16.48 12.56
CA PHE A 93 -4.41 16.84 12.04
C PHE A 93 -5.19 15.58 11.65
N ASP A 94 -6.49 15.59 11.89
CA ASP A 94 -7.39 14.48 11.54
C ASP A 94 -7.66 14.41 10.03
N SER A 95 -7.82 15.56 9.38
CA SER A 95 -8.10 15.64 7.95
C SER A 95 -7.12 16.52 7.19
N SER A 96 -6.76 16.06 5.99
CA SER A 96 -6.03 16.82 4.98
C SER A 96 -6.86 16.92 3.69
N VAL A 97 -6.73 18.04 2.99
CA VAL A 97 -7.32 18.28 1.67
C VAL A 97 -6.22 18.77 0.74
N PRO A 98 -5.85 17.99 -0.29
CA PRO A 98 -6.40 16.66 -0.62
C PRO A 98 -6.11 15.60 0.46
N ALA A 99 -6.95 14.56 0.51
CA ALA A 99 -6.74 13.46 1.43
C ALA A 99 -5.38 12.82 1.15
N ALA A 100 -4.57 12.64 2.20
CA ALA A 100 -3.35 11.86 2.07
C ALA A 100 -3.72 10.47 1.52
N PRO A 101 -3.01 9.97 0.49
CA PRO A 101 -3.26 8.63 0.00
C PRO A 101 -3.06 7.67 1.16
N THR A 102 -4.12 6.98 1.57
CA THR A 102 -4.06 5.92 2.58
C THR A 102 -3.40 4.71 1.94
N LEU A 103 -2.07 4.73 1.80
CA LEU A 103 -1.34 3.50 1.55
C LEU A 103 -1.63 2.58 2.73
N LYS A 104 -2.20 1.40 2.45
CA LYS A 104 -2.34 0.32 3.42
C LYS A 104 -0.93 -0.10 3.81
N ARG A 105 -0.34 0.58 4.81
CA ARG A 105 0.92 0.16 5.43
C ARG A 105 0.70 -1.27 5.91
N TRP A 106 1.46 -2.21 5.37
CA TRP A 106 1.49 -3.55 5.91
C TRP A 106 1.88 -3.46 7.38
N ARG A 107 1.00 -3.93 8.26
CA ARG A 107 1.30 -4.09 9.67
C ARG A 107 2.32 -5.23 9.77
N THR A 108 3.59 -4.89 9.91
CA THR A 108 4.66 -5.88 10.17
C THR A 108 4.47 -6.59 11.50
N ASP A 109 3.66 -6.04 12.42
CA ASP A 109 3.22 -6.71 13.65
C ASP A 109 1.90 -7.46 13.45
N ALA A 110 1.92 -8.49 12.62
CA ALA A 110 1.11 -9.67 12.92
C ALA A 110 1.82 -10.41 14.06
N GLY A 111 1.65 -9.91 15.28
CA GLY A 111 1.96 -10.69 16.47
C GLY A 111 1.27 -12.04 16.33
N LYS A 112 2.03 -13.13 16.54
CA LYS A 112 1.56 -14.51 16.53
C LYS A 112 0.16 -14.60 17.15
N LYS A 113 -0.85 -14.74 16.30
CA LYS A 113 -2.15 -15.28 16.71
C LYS A 113 -2.18 -16.70 16.22
N ASP A 114 -1.75 -17.61 17.09
CA ASP A 114 -2.19 -18.98 17.04
C ASP A 114 -3.72 -18.96 17.10
N GLY A 115 -4.35 -19.45 16.03
CA GLY A 115 -5.77 -19.23 15.79
C GLY A 115 -6.18 -19.81 14.45
N GLU A 116 -6.24 -21.13 14.41
CA GLU A 116 -6.85 -21.96 13.39
C GLU A 116 -8.21 -21.38 12.94
N GLN A 117 -8.33 -20.96 11.67
CA GLN A 117 -9.65 -20.89 11.03
C GLN A 117 -9.55 -21.02 9.50
N ARG A 118 -10.02 -22.17 9.03
CA ARG A 118 -10.29 -22.51 7.63
C ARG A 118 -11.35 -21.59 7.04
N GLY A 119 -11.09 -21.11 5.82
CA GLY A 119 -12.10 -20.96 4.78
C GLY A 119 -12.71 -19.56 4.59
N LYS A 120 -12.23 -18.83 3.56
CA LYS A 120 -13.12 -18.11 2.64
C LYS A 120 -12.46 -17.83 1.29
N LYS A 121 -13.19 -18.23 0.25
CA LYS A 121 -12.86 -18.16 -1.17
C LYS A 121 -12.95 -16.70 -1.66
N ARG A 122 -11.84 -16.24 -2.25
CA ARG A 122 -11.66 -15.26 -3.34
C ARG A 122 -12.57 -14.03 -3.34
N LYS A 123 -12.03 -12.90 -2.86
CA LYS A 123 -12.27 -11.59 -3.49
C LYS A 123 -11.12 -11.32 -4.47
N ARG A 124 -11.48 -10.73 -5.61
CA ARG A 124 -10.59 -10.33 -6.70
C ARG A 124 -9.79 -9.12 -6.20
N ASP A 125 -8.55 -9.33 -5.81
CA ASP A 125 -7.64 -8.25 -5.39
C ASP A 125 -6.96 -7.64 -6.64
N GLU A 126 -7.67 -6.74 -7.32
CA GLU A 126 -7.06 -5.80 -8.28
C GLU A 126 -6.41 -4.59 -7.57
N GLU A 127 -6.24 -4.67 -6.25
CA GLU A 127 -5.66 -3.60 -5.41
C GLU A 127 -4.54 -4.14 -4.50
N ILE A 128 -3.68 -5.02 -5.03
CA ILE A 128 -2.41 -5.35 -4.37
C ILE A 128 -1.40 -4.28 -4.82
N VAL A 129 -1.53 -3.11 -4.23
CA VAL A 129 -0.47 -2.08 -4.26
C VAL A 129 0.78 -2.73 -3.67
N ALA A 130 1.89 -2.62 -4.42
CA ALA A 130 3.24 -3.07 -4.09
C ALA A 130 3.52 -3.20 -2.58
N GLU A 131 3.24 -4.39 -2.07
CA GLU A 131 3.31 -4.72 -0.65
C GLU A 131 4.78 -4.81 -0.23
N GLY A 132 5.30 -3.75 0.39
CA GLY A 132 6.62 -3.73 1.03
C GLY A 132 7.58 -2.61 0.61
N VAL A 133 7.20 -1.72 -0.31
CA VAL A 133 7.97 -0.49 -0.54
C VAL A 133 7.48 0.55 0.46
N VAL A 134 8.33 0.89 1.44
CA VAL A 134 8.10 2.08 2.26
C VAL A 134 8.34 3.27 1.34
N GLU A 135 7.31 4.07 1.11
CA GLU A 135 7.47 5.32 0.36
C GLU A 135 8.33 6.28 1.20
N ASP A 136 9.64 6.20 1.02
CA ASP A 136 10.57 7.22 1.51
C ASP A 136 10.37 8.51 0.71
N GLU A 137 10.79 9.64 1.27
CA GLU A 137 10.66 10.97 0.64
C GLU A 137 11.18 10.98 -0.81
N THR A 138 12.22 10.19 -1.10
CA THR A 138 12.84 10.06 -2.41
C THR A 138 12.07 9.19 -3.40
N SER A 139 11.26 8.25 -2.92
CA SER A 139 10.52 7.28 -3.74
C SER A 139 9.07 7.68 -3.98
N SER A 140 8.53 8.54 -3.11
CA SER A 140 7.19 9.09 -3.24
C SER A 140 7.09 9.98 -4.50
N LEU A 141 5.92 9.97 -5.14
CA LEU A 141 5.66 10.88 -6.24
C LEU A 141 5.65 12.34 -5.74
N PRO A 142 6.13 13.30 -6.55
CA PRO A 142 6.08 14.71 -6.19
C PRO A 142 4.67 15.16 -5.81
N LYS A 143 4.54 15.86 -4.68
CA LYS A 143 3.26 16.43 -4.25
C LYS A 143 2.83 17.51 -5.25
N ILE A 144 1.58 17.44 -5.70
CA ILE A 144 1.03 18.39 -6.67
C ILE A 144 0.46 19.66 -6.02
N TRP A 145 0.19 19.63 -4.71
CA TRP A 145 -0.32 20.78 -3.96
C TRP A 145 0.78 21.35 -3.06
N PRO A 146 0.87 22.69 -2.93
CA PRO A 146 1.92 23.34 -2.12
C PRO A 146 1.76 23.08 -0.63
N GLY A 147 0.55 22.70 -0.20
CA GLY A 147 0.21 22.45 1.19
C GLY A 147 -1.19 21.84 1.31
N GLU A 148 -1.40 21.21 2.46
CA GLU A 148 -2.67 20.62 2.86
C GLU A 148 -3.59 21.67 3.46
N LEU A 149 -4.88 21.60 3.10
CA LEU A 149 -5.94 22.33 3.80
C LEU A 149 -6.70 21.39 4.73
N ARG A 150 -7.54 21.96 5.59
CA ARG A 150 -8.38 21.23 6.53
C ARG A 150 -9.83 21.27 6.07
N ARG A 151 -10.57 20.20 6.38
CA ARG A 151 -12.02 20.20 6.18
C ARG A 151 -12.70 21.06 7.23
N SER A 152 -13.90 21.56 6.92
CA SER A 152 -14.74 22.21 7.92
C SER A 152 -15.02 21.26 9.09
N GLY A 153 -14.96 21.78 10.31
CA GLY A 153 -15.08 20.96 11.52
C GLY A 153 -13.90 20.02 11.78
N GLY A 154 -12.77 20.17 11.06
CA GLY A 154 -11.58 19.36 11.27
C GLY A 154 -11.02 19.48 12.68
N CYS A 155 -10.43 18.38 13.17
CA CYS A 155 -9.80 18.31 14.48
C CYS A 155 -8.27 18.30 14.38
N ALA A 156 -7.61 18.78 15.43
CA ALA A 156 -6.16 18.71 15.60
C ALA A 156 -5.79 18.33 17.03
N VAL A 157 -4.71 17.56 17.16
CA VAL A 157 -4.04 17.27 18.42
C VAL A 157 -2.71 18.02 18.42
N VAL A 158 -2.59 18.97 19.33
CA VAL A 158 -1.39 19.79 19.51
C VAL A 158 -0.57 19.18 20.63
N VAL A 159 0.63 18.68 20.31
CA VAL A 159 1.55 18.07 21.27
C VAL A 159 2.60 19.11 21.67
N PHE A 160 2.70 19.38 22.97
CA PHE A 160 3.68 20.31 23.53
C PHE A 160 5.00 19.61 23.84
N VAL A 161 6.06 20.39 24.06
CA VAL A 161 7.37 19.85 24.43
C VAL A 161 7.30 19.10 25.77
N ASP A 162 6.64 19.70 26.75
CA ASP A 162 6.53 19.18 28.12
C ASP A 162 5.13 19.41 28.69
N ARG A 163 4.83 18.71 29.79
CA ARG A 163 3.55 18.79 30.50
C ARG A 163 3.32 20.18 31.13
N GLY A 164 4.39 20.89 31.50
CA GLY A 164 4.34 22.26 32.00
C GLY A 164 3.83 23.22 30.94
N SER A 165 4.40 23.18 29.73
CA SER A 165 3.95 23.98 28.59
C SER A 165 2.48 23.72 28.24
N MET A 166 2.01 22.47 28.24
CA MET A 166 0.61 22.18 27.98
C MET A 166 -0.32 22.80 29.04
N LYS A 167 0.01 22.64 30.32
CA LYS A 167 -0.78 23.22 31.43
C LYS A 167 -0.76 24.75 31.41
N GLY A 168 0.39 25.35 31.07
CA GLY A 168 0.53 26.79 30.89
C GLY A 168 -0.36 27.30 29.76
N ALA A 169 -0.23 26.72 28.57
CA ALA A 169 -1.05 27.03 27.40
C ALA A 169 -2.56 26.90 27.71
N TRP A 170 -2.98 25.82 28.38
CA TRP A 170 -4.37 25.61 28.76
C TRP A 170 -4.90 26.70 29.71
N LYS A 171 -4.11 27.09 30.72
CA LYS A 171 -4.48 28.17 31.65
C LYS A 171 -4.58 29.51 30.92
N GLU A 172 -3.66 29.80 30.01
CA GLU A 172 -3.68 31.04 29.23
C GLU A 172 -4.88 31.08 28.26
N VAL A 173 -5.23 29.95 27.63
CA VAL A 173 -6.47 29.85 26.84
C VAL A 173 -7.69 30.18 27.70
N GLN A 174 -7.80 29.59 28.90
CA GLN A 174 -8.91 29.88 29.82
C GLN A 174 -8.91 31.35 30.27
N LYS A 175 -7.73 31.92 30.51
CA LYS A 175 -7.58 33.34 30.90
C LYS A 175 -8.01 34.27 29.77
N VAL A 176 -7.59 34.01 28.53
CA VAL A 176 -8.01 34.78 27.35
C VAL A 176 -9.51 34.75 27.16
N ILE A 177 -10.16 33.61 27.37
CA ILE A 177 -11.63 33.48 27.28
C ILE A 177 -12.32 34.34 28.36
N LYS A 178 -11.82 34.29 29.59
CA LYS A 178 -12.35 35.10 30.71
C LYS A 178 -12.13 36.60 30.52
N GLU A 179 -10.94 36.99 30.08
CA GLU A 179 -10.56 38.38 29.79
C GLU A 179 -11.16 38.90 28.49
N ARG A 180 -11.74 38.01 27.65
CA ARG A 180 -12.24 38.31 26.30
C ARG A 180 -11.21 39.05 25.44
N ARG A 181 -9.93 38.69 25.60
CA ARG A 181 -8.85 39.26 24.82
C ARG A 181 -8.99 38.84 23.36
N GLU A 182 -8.88 39.79 22.45
CA GLU A 182 -8.95 39.51 21.03
C GLU A 182 -7.66 38.80 20.57
N VAL A 183 -7.82 37.65 19.94
CA VAL A 183 -6.73 36.86 19.39
C VAL A 183 -6.92 36.78 17.88
N GLN A 184 -5.92 37.26 17.14
CA GLN A 184 -5.99 37.34 15.69
C GLN A 184 -5.40 36.08 15.05
N TRP A 185 -6.16 35.47 14.12
CA TRP A 185 -5.67 34.36 13.31
C TRP A 185 -4.77 34.89 12.19
N LYS A 186 -3.49 34.52 12.23
CA LYS A 186 -2.57 34.72 11.11
C LYS A 186 -2.69 33.50 10.18
N GLY A 187 -3.45 33.70 9.11
CA GLY A 187 -3.69 32.67 8.10
C GLY A 187 -2.43 32.27 7.32
N SER A 188 -2.53 31.18 6.56
CA SER A 188 -1.44 30.76 5.68
C SER A 188 -1.30 31.71 4.49
N GLU A 189 -0.07 32.14 4.20
CA GLU A 189 0.24 32.93 3.00
C GLU A 189 0.06 32.10 1.72
N GLY A 190 -0.26 32.77 0.61
CA GLY A 190 -0.31 32.16 -0.73
C GLY A 190 -1.53 31.29 -1.04
N LEU A 191 -2.67 31.58 -0.41
CA LEU A 191 -3.98 30.98 -0.72
C LEU A 191 -4.62 31.59 -1.99
N GLY A 192 -5.76 31.03 -2.41
CA GLY A 192 -6.51 31.54 -3.57
C GLY A 192 -5.80 31.30 -4.91
N VAL A 193 -5.72 32.33 -5.75
CA VAL A 193 -5.16 32.24 -7.12
C VAL A 193 -3.71 31.76 -7.11
N GLU A 194 -2.91 32.22 -6.14
CA GLU A 194 -1.50 31.81 -6.01
C GLU A 194 -1.36 30.31 -5.75
N ARG A 195 -2.23 29.74 -4.91
CA ARG A 195 -2.27 28.29 -4.64
C ARG A 195 -2.53 27.49 -5.92
N TYR A 196 -3.49 27.92 -6.73
CA TYR A 196 -3.81 27.25 -7.99
C TYR A 196 -2.71 27.42 -9.04
N ARG A 197 -2.07 28.59 -9.10
CA ARG A 197 -0.91 28.82 -9.97
C ARG A 197 0.25 27.90 -9.60
N LYS A 198 0.56 27.79 -8.31
CA LYS A 198 1.56 26.86 -7.78
C LYS A 198 1.20 25.40 -8.11
N HIS A 199 -0.05 24.99 -7.87
CA HIS A 199 -0.54 23.66 -8.23
C HIS A 199 -0.39 23.36 -9.73
N HIS A 200 -0.73 24.33 -10.60
CA HIS A 200 -0.57 24.16 -12.05
C HIS A 200 0.91 23.97 -12.44
N ALA A 201 1.83 24.71 -11.81
CA ALA A 201 3.26 24.51 -12.02
C ALA A 201 3.73 23.12 -11.52
N MET A 202 3.28 22.69 -10.33
CA MET A 202 3.67 21.40 -9.74
C MET A 202 3.04 20.19 -10.43
N LYS A 203 1.90 20.36 -11.10
CA LYS A 203 1.26 19.29 -11.90
C LYS A 203 2.16 18.80 -13.04
N TYR A 204 3.04 19.67 -13.54
CA TYR A 204 3.96 19.36 -14.62
C TYR A 204 5.41 19.51 -14.13
N PRO A 205 5.88 18.59 -13.25
CA PRO A 205 7.25 18.65 -12.75
C PRO A 205 8.26 18.40 -13.88
N PRO A 206 9.51 18.85 -13.73
CA PRO A 206 10.55 18.56 -14.70
C PRO A 206 10.77 17.04 -14.80
N ARG A 207 11.07 16.57 -16.02
CA ARG A 207 11.26 15.14 -16.30
C ARG A 207 12.29 14.49 -15.38
N GLU A 208 13.36 15.21 -15.04
CA GLU A 208 14.45 14.71 -14.20
C GLU A 208 13.98 14.37 -12.78
N ALA A 209 13.18 15.25 -12.16
CA ALA A 209 12.65 15.02 -10.81
C ALA A 209 11.71 13.81 -10.78
N LEU A 210 10.85 13.68 -11.79
CA LEU A 210 9.94 12.54 -11.92
C LEU A 210 10.71 11.23 -12.18
N GLN A 211 11.73 11.27 -13.03
CA GLN A 211 12.54 10.09 -13.34
C GLN A 211 13.33 9.63 -12.11
N ALA A 212 13.84 10.55 -11.30
CA ALA A 212 14.51 10.23 -10.04
C ALA A 212 13.57 9.51 -9.06
N SER A 213 12.35 10.01 -8.86
CA SER A 213 11.38 9.38 -7.94
C SER A 213 10.96 7.99 -8.42
N ILE A 214 10.70 7.83 -9.72
CA ILE A 214 10.35 6.53 -10.33
C ILE A 214 11.51 5.54 -10.19
N ASN A 215 12.74 5.97 -10.50
CA ASN A 215 13.91 5.09 -10.39
C ASN A 215 14.16 4.65 -8.95
N ALA A 216 14.01 5.54 -7.97
CA ALA A 216 14.11 5.22 -6.56
C ALA A 216 13.06 4.19 -6.15
N TYR A 217 11.80 4.43 -6.51
CA TYR A 217 10.69 3.50 -6.26
C TYR A 217 10.92 2.13 -6.89
N LEU A 218 11.28 2.06 -8.18
CA LEU A 218 11.53 0.79 -8.88
C LEU A 218 12.72 0.04 -8.28
N SER A 219 13.76 0.75 -7.83
CA SER A 219 14.92 0.13 -7.18
C SER A 219 14.55 -0.49 -5.84
N GLN A 220 13.78 0.24 -5.02
CA GLN A 220 13.26 -0.27 -3.75
C GLN A 220 12.31 -1.44 -3.96
N PHE A 221 11.41 -1.34 -4.95
CA PHE A 221 10.50 -2.41 -5.33
C PHE A 221 11.24 -3.68 -5.75
N ASN A 222 12.23 -3.57 -6.64
CA ASN A 222 13.03 -4.70 -7.08
C ASN A 222 13.78 -5.34 -5.90
N ARG A 223 14.33 -4.54 -4.98
CA ARG A 223 15.00 -5.03 -3.77
C ARG A 223 14.03 -5.79 -2.86
N ALA A 224 12.83 -5.25 -2.65
CA ALA A 224 11.78 -5.88 -1.86
C ALA A 224 11.31 -7.20 -2.49
N GLU A 225 11.06 -7.21 -3.80
CA GLU A 225 10.69 -8.42 -4.55
C GLU A 225 11.78 -9.51 -4.46
N LEU A 226 13.05 -9.14 -4.62
CA LEU A 226 14.17 -10.08 -4.49
C LEU A 226 14.27 -10.64 -3.07
N ALA A 227 14.12 -9.81 -2.04
CA ALA A 227 14.12 -10.25 -0.64
C ALA A 227 12.95 -11.21 -0.37
N ARG A 228 11.75 -10.90 -0.84
CA ARG A 228 10.56 -11.75 -0.74
C ARG A 228 10.77 -13.10 -1.42
N ASN A 229 11.34 -13.09 -2.63
CA ASN A 229 11.62 -14.32 -3.36
C ASN A 229 12.69 -15.17 -2.67
N ARG A 230 13.71 -14.57 -2.06
CA ARG A 230 14.71 -15.27 -1.22
C ARG A 230 14.08 -15.87 0.03
N LEU A 231 13.24 -15.13 0.74
CA LEU A 231 12.53 -15.63 1.93
C LEU A 231 11.61 -16.80 1.56
N ARG A 232 10.83 -16.67 0.47
CA ARG A 232 9.98 -17.74 -0.04
C ARG A 232 10.78 -18.97 -0.48
N ALA A 233 11.96 -18.78 -1.05
CA ALA A 233 12.86 -19.89 -1.40
C ALA A 233 13.41 -20.59 -0.14
N LYS A 234 13.80 -19.83 0.90
CA LYS A 234 14.23 -20.39 2.19
C LYS A 234 13.10 -21.14 2.90
N GLN A 235 11.89 -20.58 2.92
CA GLN A 235 10.71 -21.25 3.50
C GLN A 235 10.39 -22.59 2.83
N ARG A 236 10.73 -22.77 1.55
CA ARG A 236 10.58 -24.07 0.87
C ARG A 236 11.59 -25.12 1.32
N SER A 237 12.72 -24.72 1.88
CA SER A 237 13.82 -25.62 2.24
C SER A 237 13.93 -25.85 3.75
N VAL A 238 13.23 -25.07 4.56
CA VAL A 238 13.28 -25.19 6.03
C VAL A 238 12.18 -26.16 6.46
N PRO A 239 12.52 -27.28 7.12
CA PRO A 239 11.54 -28.15 7.77
C PRO A 239 10.90 -27.45 8.96
N ASP A 240 9.62 -27.76 9.23
CA ASP A 240 8.90 -27.29 10.40
C ASP A 240 9.38 -28.00 11.69
N GLU A 241 8.86 -27.63 12.87
CA GLU A 241 9.25 -28.19 14.18
C GLU A 241 9.15 -29.74 14.25
N ASP A 242 8.24 -30.33 13.47
CA ASP A 242 8.05 -31.77 13.31
C ASP A 242 8.88 -32.41 12.18
N GLY A 243 9.78 -31.65 11.53
CA GLY A 243 10.68 -32.14 10.48
C GLY A 243 10.06 -32.29 9.09
N PHE A 244 8.82 -31.85 8.88
CA PHE A 244 8.15 -31.89 7.57
C PHE A 244 8.47 -30.63 6.75
N ILE A 245 8.71 -30.82 5.45
CA ILE A 245 8.87 -29.71 4.50
C ILE A 245 7.53 -29.44 3.81
N THR A 246 6.99 -28.24 4.01
CA THR A 246 5.74 -27.83 3.36
C THR A 246 5.91 -27.66 1.84
N VAL A 247 5.22 -28.50 1.06
CA VAL A 247 5.20 -28.42 -0.40
C VAL A 247 4.38 -27.22 -0.85
N THR A 248 5.00 -26.05 -0.90
CA THR A 248 4.40 -24.89 -1.54
C THR A 248 4.58 -24.97 -3.04
N ARG A 249 3.51 -24.75 -3.81
CA ARG A 249 3.60 -24.66 -5.28
C ARG A 249 4.66 -23.62 -5.62
N GLY A 250 5.69 -24.04 -6.36
CA GLY A 250 6.77 -23.19 -6.86
C GLY A 250 6.22 -22.01 -7.66
N GLY A 251 5.91 -20.92 -6.97
CA GLY A 251 5.24 -19.73 -7.47
C GLY A 251 6.07 -19.04 -8.54
N ARG A 252 5.52 -19.02 -9.75
CA ARG A 252 5.85 -18.07 -10.81
C ARG A 252 5.26 -16.73 -10.40
N SER A 253 6.10 -15.71 -10.21
CA SER A 253 5.62 -14.35 -9.96
C SER A 253 5.22 -13.77 -11.32
N GLY A 254 3.92 -13.77 -11.63
CA GLY A 254 3.35 -13.20 -12.85
C GLY A 254 2.70 -14.23 -13.79
N PRO A 255 1.79 -13.77 -14.68
CA PRO A 255 1.14 -14.64 -15.65
C PRO A 255 2.19 -15.31 -16.52
N ALA A 256 2.03 -16.62 -16.69
CA ALA A 256 2.91 -17.40 -17.54
C ALA A 256 2.87 -16.87 -18.97
N ARG A 257 4.01 -16.40 -19.51
CA ARG A 257 4.17 -16.33 -20.98
C ARG A 257 3.79 -17.71 -21.53
N LEU A 258 2.79 -17.73 -22.41
CA LEU A 258 2.16 -18.95 -22.96
C LEU A 258 3.21 -19.93 -23.50
N GLU A 259 4.21 -19.42 -24.21
CA GLU A 259 5.32 -20.17 -24.80
C GLU A 259 6.08 -21.04 -23.77
N GLN A 260 6.33 -20.52 -22.56
CA GLN A 260 7.02 -21.26 -21.51
C GLN A 260 6.11 -22.30 -20.83
N ALA A 261 4.78 -22.11 -20.88
CA ALA A 261 3.83 -23.12 -20.40
C ALA A 261 3.72 -24.27 -21.40
N GLU A 262 3.70 -23.96 -22.70
CA GLU A 262 3.69 -24.95 -23.78
C GLU A 262 4.96 -25.80 -23.79
N LYS A 263 6.15 -25.18 -23.68
CA LYS A 263 7.43 -25.90 -23.58
C LYS A 263 7.46 -26.89 -22.41
N LYS A 264 7.01 -26.47 -21.22
CA LYS A 264 6.95 -27.36 -20.05
C LYS A 264 5.88 -28.45 -20.17
N LYS A 265 4.77 -28.16 -20.87
CA LYS A 265 3.75 -29.17 -21.16
C LYS A 265 4.29 -30.23 -22.12
N ALA A 266 4.99 -29.81 -23.18
CA ALA A 266 5.64 -30.71 -24.13
C ALA A 266 6.70 -31.58 -23.45
N GLU A 267 7.55 -31.00 -22.60
CA GLU A 267 8.55 -31.74 -21.82
C GLU A 267 7.90 -32.78 -20.87
N LEU A 268 6.81 -32.40 -20.19
CA LEU A 268 6.04 -33.33 -19.36
C LEU A 268 5.40 -34.45 -20.17
N GLU A 269 4.88 -34.16 -21.35
CA GLU A 269 4.33 -35.18 -22.26
C GLU A 269 5.43 -36.12 -22.79
N GLU A 270 6.60 -35.61 -23.17
CA GLU A 270 7.73 -36.46 -23.55
C GLU A 270 8.20 -37.35 -22.41
N ARG A 271 8.27 -36.82 -21.19
CA ARG A 271 8.65 -37.60 -20.01
C ARG A 271 7.63 -38.68 -19.72
N LYS A 272 6.32 -38.40 -19.86
CA LYS A 272 5.24 -39.39 -19.73
C LYS A 272 5.32 -40.47 -20.80
N LYS A 273 5.64 -40.11 -22.05
CA LYS A 273 5.86 -41.08 -23.14
C LYS A 273 7.03 -42.01 -22.83
N LYS A 274 8.12 -41.48 -22.23
CA LYS A 274 9.30 -42.25 -21.82
C LYS A 274 9.09 -43.07 -20.53
N SER A 275 8.15 -42.67 -19.67
CA SER A 275 7.85 -43.32 -18.40
C SER A 275 6.65 -44.27 -18.45
N GLY A 276 6.18 -44.64 -19.65
CA GLY A 276 5.20 -45.72 -19.81
C GLY A 276 5.74 -47.04 -19.24
N VAL A 277 4.84 -47.94 -18.85
CA VAL A 277 5.20 -49.30 -18.41
C VAL A 277 6.14 -49.89 -19.46
N LYS A 278 7.38 -50.22 -19.05
CA LYS A 278 8.36 -50.80 -19.96
C LYS A 278 7.85 -52.18 -20.39
N ASP A 279 7.73 -52.41 -21.70
CA ASP A 279 7.23 -53.66 -22.30
C ASP A 279 8.16 -54.89 -22.10
N ASP A 280 9.10 -54.81 -21.17
CA ASP A 280 10.06 -55.88 -20.85
C ASP A 280 10.03 -56.27 -19.36
N PHE A 281 9.04 -55.79 -18.60
CA PHE A 281 8.97 -56.10 -17.16
C PHE A 281 8.59 -57.56 -16.90
N TYR A 282 7.79 -58.19 -17.78
CA TYR A 282 7.34 -59.56 -17.59
C TYR A 282 8.01 -60.57 -18.52
N ARG A 283 8.31 -61.76 -17.98
CA ARG A 283 8.93 -62.87 -18.74
C ARG A 283 8.09 -63.35 -19.93
N PHE A 284 6.76 -63.15 -19.92
CA PHE A 284 5.92 -63.52 -21.06
C PHE A 284 6.12 -62.54 -22.24
N GLN A 285 6.34 -61.25 -21.98
CA GLN A 285 6.57 -60.23 -23.03
C GLN A 285 7.84 -60.53 -23.82
N THR A 286 8.92 -60.90 -23.12
CA THR A 286 10.18 -61.30 -23.76
C THR A 286 10.07 -62.63 -24.51
N ARG A 287 9.25 -63.58 -24.05
CA ARG A 287 8.95 -64.82 -24.76
C ARG A 287 8.14 -64.57 -26.03
N GLU A 288 7.13 -63.71 -25.99
CA GLU A 288 6.33 -63.34 -27.16
C GLU A 288 7.19 -62.61 -28.21
N LYS A 289 8.00 -61.62 -27.80
CA LYS A 289 8.93 -60.93 -28.73
C LYS A 289 9.90 -61.88 -29.42
N ARG A 290 10.44 -62.88 -28.70
CA ARG A 290 11.31 -63.90 -29.30
C ARG A 290 10.56 -64.78 -30.29
N LYS A 291 9.34 -65.19 -29.96
CA LYS A 291 8.49 -66.01 -30.84
C LYS A 291 8.08 -65.24 -32.10
N GLU A 292 7.79 -63.95 -31.96
CA GLU A 292 7.49 -63.06 -33.08
C GLU A 292 8.71 -62.87 -33.99
N ALA A 293 9.88 -62.61 -33.43
CA ALA A 293 11.14 -62.51 -34.18
C ALA A 293 11.47 -63.82 -34.93
N GLU A 294 11.25 -64.98 -34.30
CA GLU A 294 11.45 -66.28 -34.96
C GLU A 294 10.48 -66.49 -36.13
N ASN A 295 9.20 -66.11 -35.94
CA ASN A 295 8.20 -66.16 -37.01
C ASN A 295 8.53 -65.20 -38.17
N GLU A 296 9.00 -63.99 -37.88
CA GLU A 296 9.45 -63.06 -38.92
C GLU A 296 10.64 -63.63 -39.71
N LEU A 297 11.60 -64.27 -39.03
CA LEU A 297 12.73 -64.91 -39.70
C LEU A 297 12.28 -66.03 -40.64
N ARG A 298 11.33 -66.87 -40.19
CA ARG A 298 10.73 -67.92 -41.03
C ARG A 298 10.03 -67.34 -42.26
N LYS A 299 9.24 -66.27 -42.09
CA LYS A 299 8.59 -65.58 -43.21
C LYS A 299 9.59 -65.00 -44.21
N LYS A 300 10.66 -64.37 -43.72
CA LYS A 300 11.75 -63.84 -44.58
C LYS A 300 12.46 -64.97 -45.32
N PHE A 301 12.73 -66.08 -44.65
CA PHE A 301 13.37 -67.25 -45.27
C PHE A 301 12.49 -67.90 -46.35
N GLU A 302 11.17 -68.03 -46.12
CA GLU A 302 10.24 -68.52 -47.13
C GLU A 302 10.16 -67.58 -48.34
N ALA A 303 10.17 -66.27 -48.11
CA ALA A 303 10.20 -65.28 -49.18
C ALA A 303 11.50 -65.38 -50.01
N ASP A 304 12.65 -65.53 -49.35
CA ASP A 304 13.93 -65.71 -50.03
C ASP A 304 14.02 -67.06 -50.75
N ARG A 305 13.48 -68.13 -50.16
CA ARG A 305 13.38 -69.43 -50.82
C ARG A 305 12.53 -69.36 -52.09
N LYS A 306 11.35 -68.73 -52.03
CA LYS A 306 10.53 -68.47 -53.22
C LYS A 306 11.28 -67.65 -54.27
N ARG A 307 12.00 -66.62 -53.84
CA ARG A 307 12.82 -65.77 -54.72
C ARG A 307 13.94 -66.55 -55.41
N VAL A 308 14.58 -67.48 -54.71
CA VAL A 308 15.63 -68.35 -55.25
C VAL A 308 15.02 -69.42 -56.18
N GLU A 309 13.87 -69.98 -55.85
CA GLU A 309 13.14 -70.91 -56.71
C GLU A 309 12.70 -70.23 -58.02
N GLU A 310 12.17 -69.00 -57.96
CA GLU A 310 11.87 -68.19 -59.15
C GLU A 310 13.12 -67.91 -59.99
N MET A 311 14.27 -67.59 -59.36
CA MET A 311 15.54 -67.41 -60.08
C MET A 311 16.07 -68.71 -60.70
N ARG A 312 15.91 -69.86 -60.03
CA ARG A 312 16.26 -71.18 -60.57
C ARG A 312 15.38 -71.57 -61.75
N GLN A 313 14.08 -71.28 -61.70
CA GLN A 313 13.17 -71.50 -62.83
C GLN A 313 13.52 -70.60 -64.03
N ARG A 314 13.90 -69.34 -63.79
CA ARG A 314 14.36 -68.41 -64.84
C ARG A 314 15.70 -68.78 -65.47
N ARG A 315 16.58 -69.50 -64.77
CA ARG A 315 17.91 -69.89 -65.30
C ARG A 315 17.93 -71.19 -66.13
N GLY A 316 16.82 -71.91 -66.24
CA GLY A 316 16.69 -73.11 -67.10
C GLY A 316 17.48 -74.33 -66.59
N LYS A 317 16.94 -75.54 -66.77
CA LYS A 317 17.63 -76.80 -66.41
C LYS A 317 18.79 -77.06 -67.39
N ILE A 318 20.02 -77.01 -66.88
CA ILE A 318 21.20 -77.49 -67.61
C ILE A 318 21.09 -79.02 -67.71
N ARG A 319 21.00 -79.55 -68.93
CA ARG A 319 21.21 -80.99 -69.21
C ARG A 319 22.71 -81.21 -69.42
N PRO A 320 23.38 -82.12 -68.69
CA PRO A 320 24.74 -82.51 -69.03
C PRO A 320 24.75 -83.39 -70.28
N GLU A 321 25.66 -83.11 -71.21
CA GLU A 321 25.97 -83.96 -72.36
C GLU A 321 26.70 -85.23 -71.90
N VAL A 322 26.34 -86.37 -72.50
CA VAL A 322 27.15 -87.61 -72.55
C VAL A 322 27.36 -87.93 -74.01
#